data_AF-A0A6A7LHM6-F1
#
_entry.id   AF-A0A6A7LHM6-F1
#
_cell.length_a   1.000
_cell.length_b   1.000
_cell.length_c   1.000
_cell.angle_alpha   90.00
_cell.angle_beta   90.00
_cell.angle_gamma   90.00
#
_symmetry.space_group_name_H-M   'P 1'
#
loop_
_entity.id
_entity.type
_entity.pdbx_description
1 polymer ?
#
loop_
_entity_poly.entity_id
_entity_poly.type
_entity_poly.pdbx_seq_one_letter_code
_entity_poly.pdbx_strand_id
1 'polypeptide(L)' 'MAIFKDARRKAHRYSAECNHMGCAVVWKLSEESFDCHCHGSRFSACRGKAINGPANSDLTYWKQKFKKTFKQLF' A
#
# COMPACT_ATOMS: atom_id res chain seq x y z
N MET A 1 -4.62 3.27 -5.02
CA MET A 1 -4.48 2.89 -3.60
C MET A 1 -4.43 1.36 -3.51
N ALA A 2 -3.51 0.81 -2.72
CA ALA A 2 -3.36 -0.62 -2.49
C ALA A 2 -3.90 -0.98 -1.09
N ILE A 3 -4.83 -1.94 -1.01
CA ILE A 3 -5.54 -2.28 0.23
C ILE A 3 -5.55 -3.79 0.42
N PHE A 4 -5.17 -4.23 1.61
CA PHE A 4 -5.28 -5.62 2.04
C PHE A 4 -5.96 -5.70 3.40
N LYS A 5 -6.78 -6.73 3.63
CA LYS A 5 -7.44 -6.97 4.91
C LYS A 5 -6.91 -8.26 5.48
N ASP A 6 -6.26 -8.19 6.64
CA ASP A 6 -5.68 -9.37 7.28
C ASP A 6 -6.74 -10.26 7.94
N ALA A 7 -6.31 -11.43 8.44
CA ALA A 7 -7.15 -12.38 9.15
C ALA A 7 -7.83 -11.79 10.41
N ARG A 8 -7.27 -10.72 11.00
CA ARG A 8 -7.86 -10.00 12.15
C ARG A 8 -8.84 -8.91 11.71
N ARG A 9 -9.20 -8.88 10.43
CA ARG A 9 -10.06 -7.88 9.79
C ARG A 9 -9.47 -6.47 9.83
N LYS A 10 -8.17 -6.29 10.08
CA LYS A 10 -7.50 -4.99 10.01
C LYS A 10 -7.15 -4.67 8.56
N ALA A 11 -7.48 -3.45 8.13
CA ALA A 11 -7.16 -2.96 6.80
C ALA A 11 -5.78 -2.30 6.79
N HIS A 12 -4.90 -2.78 5.93
CA HIS A 12 -3.60 -2.21 5.59
C HIS A 12 -3.74 -1.42 4.30
N ARG A 13 -3.33 -0.15 4.29
CA ARG A 13 -3.56 0.78 3.18
C ARG A 13 -2.28 1.51 2.81
N TYR A 14 -1.93 1.43 1.53
CA TYR A 14 -0.71 2.03 0.97
C TYR A 14 -1.02 2.78 -0.33
N SER A 15 -0.06 3.58 -0.79
CA SER A 15 -0.03 4.02 -2.18
C SER A 15 -0.06 2.80 -3.11
N ALA A 16 -0.71 2.94 -4.27
CA ALA A 16 -0.61 1.92 -5.32
C ALA A 16 0.60 2.14 -6.22
N GLU A 17 1.39 3.18 -5.97
CA GLU A 17 2.61 3.48 -6.73
C GLU A 17 3.78 2.74 -6.09
N CYS A 18 4.52 2.01 -6.92
CA CYS A 18 5.77 1.37 -6.55
C CYS A 18 6.83 2.43 -6.27
N ASN A 19 7.45 2.39 -5.08
CA ASN A 19 8.50 3.34 -4.69
C ASN A 19 9.84 3.15 -5.42
N HIS A 20 9.90 2.34 -6.48
CA HIS A 20 11.02 2.34 -7.42
C HIS A 20 10.90 3.54 -8.39
N MET A 21 9.91 3.50 -9.29
CA MET A 21 9.72 4.49 -10.36
C MET A 21 8.23 4.78 -10.64
N GLY A 22 7.35 4.52 -9.67
CA GLY A 22 5.95 4.95 -9.72
C GLY A 22 4.97 4.02 -10.45
N CYS A 23 5.40 2.88 -10.99
CA CYS A 23 4.49 1.90 -11.59
C CYS A 23 3.39 1.44 -10.62
N ALA A 24 2.21 1.11 -11.13
CA ALA A 24 1.15 0.54 -10.30
C ALA A 24 1.55 -0.86 -9.79
N VAL A 25 1.30 -1.12 -8.51
CA VAL A 25 1.45 -2.45 -7.92
C VAL A 25 0.15 -3.24 -8.03
N VAL A 26 0.27 -4.56 -8.19
CA VAL A 26 -0.84 -5.51 -8.32
C VAL A 26 -0.88 -6.45 -7.12
N TRP A 27 -2.09 -6.81 -6.68
CA TRP A 27 -2.28 -7.79 -5.61
C TRP A 27 -1.92 -9.21 -6.09
N LYS A 28 -1.14 -9.94 -5.30
CA LYS A 28 -0.86 -11.37 -5.48
C LYS A 28 -1.36 -12.15 -4.27
N LEU A 29 -2.44 -12.90 -4.47
CA LEU A 29 -3.11 -13.66 -3.41
C LEU A 29 -2.24 -14.79 -2.85
N SER A 30 -1.53 -15.52 -3.70
CA SER A 30 -0.71 -16.67 -3.28
C SER A 30 0.46 -16.28 -2.38
N GLU A 31 0.96 -15.05 -2.52
CA GLU A 31 2.15 -14.54 -1.84
C GLU A 31 1.81 -13.53 -0.74
N GLU A 32 0.52 -13.17 -0.60
CA GLU A 32 0.06 -12.04 0.21
C GLU A 32 0.96 -10.80 0.04
N SER A 33 1.14 -10.39 -1.21
CA SER A 33 2.06 -9.31 -1.59
C SER A 33 1.45 -8.35 -2.62
N PHE A 34 2.06 -7.17 -2.68
CA PHE A 34 1.89 -6.23 -3.78
C PHE A 34 3.10 -6.32 -4.70
N ASP A 35 2.88 -6.68 -5.95
CA ASP A 35 3.94 -6.91 -6.93
C ASP A 35 3.94 -5.79 -7.97
N CYS A 36 5.12 -5.29 -8.32
CA CYS A 36 5.31 -4.35 -9.42
C CYS A 36 5.66 -5.13 -10.69
N HIS A 37 4.76 -5.11 -11.67
CA HIS A 37 4.95 -5.83 -12.94
C HIS A 37 6.05 -5.23 -13.83
N CYS A 38 6.50 -3.99 -13.56
CA CYS A 38 7.49 -3.32 -14.41
C CYS A 38 8.88 -3.95 -14.29
N HIS A 39 9.34 -4.18 -13.05
CA HIS A 39 10.71 -4.64 -12.79
C HIS A 39 10.79 -5.68 -11.66
N GLY A 40 9.65 -6.17 -11.16
CA GLY A 40 9.62 -7.27 -10.20
C GLY A 40 9.73 -6.89 -8.72
N SER A 41 9.70 -5.58 -8.37
CA SER A 41 9.66 -5.17 -6.96
C SER A 41 8.47 -5.81 -6.25
N ARG A 42 8.68 -6.33 -5.05
CA ARG A 42 7.62 -6.95 -4.25
C ARG A 42 7.55 -6.32 -2.87
N PHE A 43 6.32 -6.14 -2.39
CA PHE A 43 6.04 -5.54 -1.09
C PHE A 43 5.12 -6.43 -0.25
N SER A 44 5.42 -6.58 1.04
CA SER A 44 4.57 -7.30 1.99
C SER A 44 3.22 -6.62 2.15
N ALA A 45 2.11 -7.35 2.04
CA ALA A 45 0.76 -6.81 2.21
C ALA A 45 0.47 -6.27 3.62
N CYS A 46 0.99 -6.95 4.64
CA CYS A 46 0.76 -6.64 6.05
C CYS A 46 1.61 -5.46 6.54
N ARG A 47 2.75 -5.18 5.90
CA ARG A 47 3.72 -4.20 6.39
C ARG A 47 4.09 -3.13 5.38
N GLY A 48 3.76 -3.30 4.10
CA GLY A 48 4.23 -2.46 3.00
C GLY A 48 5.72 -2.63 2.69
N LYS A 49 6.42 -3.52 3.41
CA LYS A 49 7.87 -3.65 3.34
C LYS A 49 8.35 -4.13 1.99
N ALA A 50 9.38 -3.50 1.44
CA ALA A 50 10.06 -4.05 0.26
C ALA A 50 10.72 -5.39 0.64
N ILE A 51 10.28 -6.47 -0.01
CA ILE A 51 10.79 -7.84 0.19
C ILE A 51 11.49 -8.38 -1.05
N ASN A 52 11.31 -7.73 -2.21
CA ASN A 52 12.13 -7.95 -3.40
C ASN A 52 12.39 -6.61 -4.10
N GLY A 53 13.62 -6.42 -4.56
CA GLY A 53 14.04 -5.23 -5.32
C GLY A 53 13.50 -5.22 -6.76
N PRO A 54 13.74 -4.16 -7.54
CA PRO A 54 14.71 -3.08 -7.32
C PRO A 54 14.30 -1.94 -6.37
N ALA A 55 13.06 -1.89 -5.89
CA ALA A 55 12.67 -0.89 -4.90
C ALA A 55 13.50 -1.05 -3.61
N ASN A 56 14.12 0.03 -3.14
CA ASN A 56 14.92 0.07 -1.92
C ASN A 56 14.20 0.72 -0.72
N SER A 57 12.90 1.00 -0.87
CA SER A 57 12.05 1.59 0.15
C SER A 57 10.67 0.96 0.18
N ASP A 58 10.07 0.93 1.36
CA ASP A 58 8.75 0.36 1.63
C ASP A 58 7.64 1.20 0.96
N LEU A 59 6.49 0.59 0.67
CA LEU A 59 5.31 1.32 0.18
C LEU A 59 4.88 2.41 1.15
N THR A 60 4.56 3.57 0.60
CA THR A 60 4.08 4.72 1.35
C THR A 60 2.71 4.42 1.99
N TYR A 61 2.58 4.57 3.31
CA TYR A 61 1.30 4.44 4.01
C TYR A 61 0.28 5.46 3.50
N TRP A 62 -0.96 5.01 3.28
CA TRP A 62 -2.02 5.91 2.85
C TRP A 62 -2.56 6.71 4.05
N LYS A 63 -2.29 8.03 4.07
CA LYS A 63 -2.82 8.95 5.09
C LYS A 63 -4.23 9.40 4.70
N GLN A 64 -5.22 9.06 5.51
CA GLN A 64 -6.56 9.66 5.40
C GLN A 64 -6.47 11.15 5.74
N LYS A 65 -6.71 12.03 4.77
CA LYS A 65 -7.00 13.43 5.06
C LYS A 65 -8.38 13.51 5.73
N PHE A 66 -8.42 13.57 7.05
CA PHE A 66 -9.66 13.91 7.77
C PHE A 66 -10.05 15.34 7.38
N LYS A 67 -11.14 15.50 6.63
CA LYS A 67 -11.83 16.79 6.56
C LYS A 67 -12.53 16.99 7.90
N LYS A 68 -12.01 17.86 8.77
CA LYS A 68 -12.78 18.35 9.93
C LYS A 68 -13.92 19.19 9.38
N THR A 69 -15.09 18.58 9.20
CA THR A 69 -16.33 19.35 9.03
C THR A 69 -16.65 19.93 10.40
N PHE A 70 -16.23 21.17 10.65
CA PHE A 70 -16.71 21.96 11.78
C PHE A 70 -18.20 22.20 11.53
N LYS A 71 -19.06 21.42 12.19
CA LYS A 71 -20.50 21.72 12.25
C LYS A 71 -20.62 22.90 13.23
N GLN A 72 -20.62 24.12 12.69
CA GLN A 72 -20.91 25.32 13.45
C GLN A 72 -22.37 25.21 13.91
N LEU A 73 -22.55 24.92 15.20
CA LEU A 73 -23.82 25.03 15.88
C LEU A 73 -24.14 26.53 15.95
N PHE A 74 -25.28 26.90 15.37
CA PHE A 74 -26.10 27.99 15.88
C PHE A 74 -26.74 27.52 17.19
#